data_AF-A0A947BUJ0-F1
#
_entry.id   AF-A0A947BUJ0-F1
#
_cell.length_a   1.000
_cell.length_b   1.000
_cell.length_c   1.000
_cell.angle_alpha   90.00
_cell.angle_beta   90.00
_cell.angle_gamma   90.00
#
_symmetry.space_group_name_H-M   'P 1'
#
loop_
_entity.id
_entity.type
_entity.pdbx_description
1 polymer ?
#
loop_
_entity_poly.entity_id
_entity_poly.type
_entity_poly.pdbx_seq_one_letter_code
_entity_poly.pdbx_strand_id
1 'polypeptide(L)'
;MKKFRAPKVSTIVGQGTVLNGDLVFRGGLHLDGTVKGDIAAEDGEEVTLTVSEKGEVIGDVRVTHMILNGSVVGDVYVTGRVE
;
A
#
# COMPACT_ATOMS: atom_id res chain seq x y z
N MET A 1 -10.77 1.05 -23.25
CA MET A 1 -9.87 0.64 -22.15
C MET A 1 -10.64 0.78 -20.83
N LYS A 2 -10.85 -0.30 -20.07
CA LYS A 2 -11.58 -0.26 -18.79
C LYS A 2 -10.65 0.31 -17.70
N LYS A 3 -10.98 1.48 -17.15
CA LYS A 3 -10.28 2.05 -15.99
C LYS A 3 -10.40 1.09 -14.81
N PHE A 4 -9.27 0.67 -14.24
CA PHE A 4 -9.24 -0.06 -12.98
C PHE A 4 -9.82 0.88 -11.91
N ARG A 5 -10.90 0.46 -11.26
CA ARG A 5 -11.44 1.19 -10.12
C ARG A 5 -10.89 0.51 -8.89
N ALA A 6 -9.90 1.13 -8.26
CA ALA A 6 -9.48 0.71 -6.93
C ALA A 6 -10.73 0.63 -6.03
N PRO A 7 -10.85 -0.41 -5.18
CA PRO A 7 -11.92 -0.51 -4.20
C PRO A 7 -11.97 0.76 -3.35
N LYS A 8 -13.15 1.08 -2.78
CA LYS A 8 -13.32 2.26 -1.91
C LYS A 8 -12.16 2.30 -0.89
N VAL A 9 -11.38 3.38 -0.93
CA VAL A 9 -10.33 3.62 0.07
C VAL A 9 -10.98 3.58 1.44
N SER A 10 -10.60 2.58 2.24
CA SER A 10 -11.10 2.33 3.59
C SER A 10 -10.15 2.90 4.64
N THR A 11 -8.87 3.06 4.30
CA THR A 11 -7.82 3.48 5.22
C THR A 11 -6.89 4.50 4.57
N ILE A 12 -6.55 5.56 5.30
CA ILE A 12 -5.60 6.58 4.87
C ILE A 12 -4.56 6.77 5.98
N VAL A 13 -3.28 6.64 5.63
CA VAL A 13 -2.15 7.04 6.47
C VAL A 13 -1.66 8.37 5.93
N GLY A 14 -2.06 9.46 6.59
CA GLY A 14 -1.86 10.82 6.10
C GLY A 14 -0.42 11.33 6.23
N GLN A 15 -0.11 12.38 5.46
CA GLN A 15 1.17 13.07 5.50
C GLN A 15 1.55 13.49 6.93
N GLY A 16 2.84 13.34 7.27
CA GLY A 16 3.37 13.65 8.61
C GLY A 16 3.17 12.53 9.63
N THR A 17 2.52 11.44 9.25
CA THR A 17 2.42 10.22 10.07
C THR A 17 3.64 9.34 9.83
N VAL A 18 4.23 8.82 10.92
CA VAL A 18 5.25 7.77 10.87
C VAL A 18 4.75 6.58 11.67
N LEU A 19 4.51 5.46 10.97
CA LEU A 19 4.23 4.17 11.59
C LEU A 19 5.52 3.38 11.72
N ASN A 20 5.79 2.85 12.92
CA ASN A 20 6.91 1.95 13.19
C ASN A 20 6.34 0.60 13.64
N GLY A 21 6.62 -0.44 12.87
CA GLY A 21 6.01 -1.77 12.98
C GLY A 21 5.21 -2.15 11.74
N ASP A 22 4.77 -3.40 11.71
CA ASP A 22 4.12 -3.99 10.55
C ASP A 22 2.65 -3.56 10.44
N LEU A 23 2.17 -3.42 9.21
CA LEU A 23 0.83 -2.96 8.87
C LEU A 23 0.09 -4.04 8.07
N VAL A 24 -1.00 -4.55 8.65
CA VAL A 24 -1.95 -5.42 7.94
C VAL A 24 -3.24 -4.64 7.69
N PHE A 25 -3.75 -4.70 6.46
CA PHE A 25 -4.97 -3.98 6.09
C PHE A 25 -5.90 -4.80 5.18
N ARG A 26 -7.16 -4.35 5.10
CA ARG A 26 -8.18 -4.89 4.19
C ARG A 26 -8.70 -3.78 3.27
N GLY A 27 -9.16 -4.16 2.09
CA GLY A 27 -9.71 -3.21 1.11
C GLY A 27 -8.66 -2.28 0.52
N GLY A 28 -8.88 -0.96 0.60
CA GLY A 28 -8.00 0.05 0.01
C GLY A 28 -7.23 0.86 1.04
N LEU A 29 -5.90 0.90 0.92
CA LEU A 29 -5.00 1.73 1.73
C LEU A 29 -4.35 2.81 0.87
N HIS A 30 -4.50 4.06 1.28
CA HIS A 30 -3.76 5.19 0.71
C HIS A 30 -2.68 5.67 1.69
N LEU A 31 -1.43 5.67 1.25
CA LEU A 31 -0.27 6.05 2.04
C LEU A 31 0.32 7.36 1.52
N ASP A 32 0.20 8.42 2.33
CA ASP A 32 0.85 9.72 2.17
C ASP A 32 1.95 9.98 3.22
N GLY A 33 2.13 9.05 4.17
CA GLY A 33 3.12 9.13 5.25
C GLY A 33 4.25 8.11 5.09
N THR A 34 4.94 7.83 6.19
CA THR A 34 6.05 6.86 6.22
C THR A 34 5.67 5.62 7.03
N VAL A 35 5.89 4.44 6.45
CA VAL A 35 5.81 3.16 7.17
C VAL A 35 7.21 2.56 7.27
N LYS A 36 7.62 2.22 8.48
CA LYS A 36 8.87 1.50 8.78
C LYS A 36 8.52 0.13 9.36
N GLY A 37 8.44 -0.85 8.48
CA GLY A 37 7.91 -2.19 8.74
C GLY A 37 7.25 -2.77 7.50
N ASP A 38 6.85 -4.03 7.57
CA ASP A 38 6.25 -4.73 6.44
C ASP A 38 4.79 -4.32 6.25
N ILE A 39 4.34 -4.23 5.00
CA ILE A 39 2.93 -4.00 4.66
C ILE A 39 2.37 -5.26 4.01
N ALA A 40 1.31 -5.79 4.59
CA ALA A 40 0.66 -6.99 4.08
C ALA A 40 -0.86 -6.82 3.92
N ALA A 41 -1.42 -7.48 2.91
CA ALA A 41 -2.83 -7.80 2.86
C ALA A 41 -3.20 -8.74 4.02
N GLU A 42 -4.42 -8.64 4.52
CA GLU A 42 -4.96 -9.75 5.31
C GLU A 42 -5.14 -11.00 4.43
N ASP A 43 -4.87 -12.17 5.01
CA ASP A 43 -4.96 -13.46 4.32
C ASP A 43 -6.32 -13.65 3.63
N GLY A 44 -6.27 -13.92 2.32
CA GLY A 44 -7.45 -14.21 1.50
C GLY A 44 -8.18 -12.99 0.96
N GLU A 45 -7.76 -11.77 1.29
CA GLU A 45 -8.42 -10.55 0.83
C GLU A 45 -7.75 -9.95 -0.43
N GLU A 46 -8.58 -9.48 -1.36
CA GLU A 46 -8.12 -8.66 -2.48
C GLU A 46 -7.95 -7.21 -2.01
N VAL A 47 -6.70 -6.74 -1.93
CA VAL A 47 -6.38 -5.40 -1.43
C VAL A 47 -5.73 -4.52 -2.49
N THR A 48 -5.87 -3.21 -2.34
CA THR A 48 -5.15 -2.22 -3.15
C THR A 48 -4.38 -1.27 -2.26
N LEU A 49 -3.06 -1.22 -2.44
CA LEU A 49 -2.19 -0.22 -1.82
C LEU A 49 -1.88 0.88 -2.82
N THR A 50 -2.19 2.12 -2.46
CA THR A 50 -1.71 3.31 -3.17
C THR A 50 -0.66 4.01 -2.33
N VAL A 51 0.56 4.09 -2.83
CA VAL A 51 1.62 4.91 -2.25
C VAL A 51 1.64 6.21 -3.05
N SER A 52 1.31 7.33 -2.41
CA SER A 52 1.33 8.65 -3.06
C SER A 52 2.77 9.13 -3.25
N GLU A 53 2.98 10.23 -3.98
CA GLU A 53 4.30 10.84 -4.20
C GLU A 53 5.05 11.18 -2.89
N LYS A 54 4.31 11.36 -1.79
CA LYS A 54 4.87 11.64 -0.46
C LYS A 54 4.96 10.41 0.44
N GLY A 55 4.39 9.29 -0.01
CA GLY A 55 4.40 8.03 0.70
C GLY A 55 5.76 7.34 0.60
N GLU A 56 6.24 6.83 1.73
CA GLU A 56 7.47 6.04 1.80
C GLU A 56 7.23 4.77 2.61
N VAL A 57 7.67 3.63 2.06
CA VAL A 57 7.71 2.35 2.77
C VAL A 57 9.14 1.89 2.91
N ILE A 58 9.53 1.53 4.13
CA ILE A 58 10.83 0.92 4.45
C ILE A 58 10.53 -0.45 5.07
N GLY A 59 10.61 -1.49 4.27
CA GLY A 59 10.13 -2.84 4.58
C GLY A 59 9.55 -3.53 3.34
N ASP A 60 9.16 -4.79 3.51
CA ASP A 60 8.59 -5.58 2.42
C ASP A 60 7.10 -5.27 2.22
N VAL A 61 6.64 -5.32 0.97
CA VAL A 61 5.24 -5.08 0.60
C VAL A 61 4.65 -6.33 -0.05
N ARG A 62 3.55 -6.84 0.49
CA ARG A 62 2.82 -8.01 -0.02
C ARG A 62 1.34 -7.68 -0.21
N VAL A 63 0.93 -7.38 -1.45
CA VAL A 63 -0.43 -6.89 -1.77
C VAL A 63 -0.96 -7.48 -3.08
N THR A 64 -2.28 -7.43 -3.29
CA THR A 64 -2.89 -7.89 -4.54
C THR A 64 -2.72 -6.87 -5.67
N HIS A 65 -3.01 -5.61 -5.39
CA HIS A 65 -2.85 -4.51 -6.34
C HIS A 65 -2.06 -3.37 -5.72
N MET A 66 -1.25 -2.71 -6.55
CA MET A 66 -0.42 -1.59 -6.13
C MET A 66 -0.49 -0.43 -7.13
N ILE A 67 -0.53 0.79 -6.60
CA ILE A 67 -0.31 2.03 -7.35
C ILE A 67 0.86 2.73 -6.66
N LEU A 68 2.02 2.81 -7.31
CA LEU A 68 3.25 3.31 -6.68
C LEU A 68 3.70 4.63 -7.33
N ASN A 69 3.37 5.75 -6.67
CA ASN A 69 3.87 7.07 -7.05
C ASN A 69 5.01 7.57 -6.13
N GLY A 70 5.13 6.98 -4.93
CA GLY A 70 6.17 7.29 -3.95
C GLY A 70 7.35 6.32 -4.00
N SER A 71 7.92 6.03 -2.84
CA SER A 71 9.09 5.14 -2.71
C SER A 71 8.81 3.91 -1.84
N VAL A 72 9.42 2.79 -2.22
CA VAL A 72 9.53 1.59 -1.41
C VAL A 72 11.00 1.19 -1.34
N VAL A 73 11.49 0.93 -0.14
CA VAL A 73 12.82 0.41 0.15
C VAL A 73 12.65 -0.95 0.81
N GLY A 74 12.67 -2.00 0.00
CA GLY A 74 12.42 -3.38 0.39
C GLY A 74 11.94 -4.21 -0.81
N ASP A 75 11.53 -5.46 -0.57
CA ASP A 75 11.00 -6.32 -1.62
C ASP A 75 9.49 -6.09 -1.82
N VAL A 76 9.05 -6.06 -3.08
CA VAL A 76 7.65 -5.82 -3.45
C VAL A 76 7.09 -7.05 -4.15
N TYR A 77 6.10 -7.68 -3.53
CA TYR A 77 5.38 -8.83 -4.03
C TYR A 77 3.94 -8.44 -4.36
N VAL A 78 3.64 -8.39 -5.66
CA VAL A 78 2.29 -8.07 -6.15
C VAL A 78 1.78 -9.20 -7.02
N THR A 79 0.63 -9.75 -6.68
CA THR A 79 0.03 -10.89 -7.42
C THR A 79 -0.91 -10.46 -8.53
N GLY A 80 -1.45 -9.25 -8.46
CA GLY A 80 -2.39 -8.68 -9.41
C GLY A 80 -1.75 -7.59 -10.28
N ARG A 81 -2.21 -6.35 -10.14
CA ARG A 81 -1.81 -5.22 -10.99
C ARG A 81 -0.88 -4.27 -10.26
N VAL A 82 0.10 -3.76 -10.99
CA VAL A 82 0.96 -2.64 -10.58
C VAL A 82 0.78 -1.52 -11.60
N GLU A 83 0.55 -0.30 -11.10
CA GLU A 83 0.55 0.97 -11.87
C GLU A 83 1.55 1.96 -11.29
#